data_AF-G8QFQ7-F1
#
_entry.id   AF-G8QFQ7-F1
#
_cell.length_a   1.000
_cell.length_b   1.000
_cell.length_c   1.000
_cell.angle_alpha   90.00
_cell.angle_beta   90.00
_cell.angle_gamma   90.00
#
_symmetry.space_group_name_H-M   'P 1'
#
loop_
_entity.id
_entity.type
_entity.pdbx_description
1 polymer ?
#
loop_
_entity_poly.entity_id
_entity_poly.type
_entity_poly.pdbx_seq_one_letter_code
_entity_poly.pdbx_strand_id
1 'polypeptide(L)'
;MKFSAKKWKCEGDKDHVIIEVVFDANDIKAASAVADAKVNFINVHNPGGIRRPPHVIRNRIIAGKLADAAVAELLNQRIAQLGLSFSVNEYDKTRTDGFEHPDPYDLELNKPGSTQTIEVRSSFCYRLAPPDKIVKKLSIYGWYTSANKPAEPPRDWYWQVIFYLRPCDIPQESGPAVRIFEDELEKGELIGYIVGGASRELLETIGVSRTDQDNAWYRAITPICAGLDYLGMSQAMFGIATP
;
A
#
# COMPACT_ATOMS: atom_id res chain seq x y z
N MET A 1 5.12 -15.58 -0.51
CA MET A 1 5.83 -14.38 0.03
C MET A 1 6.87 -14.71 1.10
N LYS A 2 8.00 -13.98 1.09
CA LYS A 2 9.04 -14.00 2.15
C LYS A 2 9.24 -12.61 2.71
N PHE A 3 9.27 -12.48 4.03
CA PHE A 3 9.42 -11.19 4.73
C PHE A 3 10.78 -11.07 5.41
N SER A 4 11.42 -9.90 5.29
CA SER A 4 12.63 -9.54 6.02
C SER A 4 12.46 -8.16 6.63
N ALA A 5 12.63 -8.04 7.94
CA ALA A 5 12.74 -6.73 8.57
C ALA A 5 14.04 -6.04 8.17
N LYS A 6 13.98 -4.74 7.87
CA LYS A 6 15.14 -3.87 7.67
C LYS A 6 14.95 -2.61 8.52
N LYS A 7 16.06 -1.91 8.76
CA LYS A 7 16.07 -0.62 9.43
C LYS A 7 16.55 0.42 8.45
N TRP A 8 15.71 1.39 8.14
CA TRP A 8 16.12 2.59 7.42
C TRP A 8 16.21 3.75 8.41
N LYS A 9 17.13 4.67 8.15
CA LYS A 9 17.33 5.81 9.04
C LYS A 9 16.33 6.91 8.71
N CYS A 10 15.77 7.54 9.72
CA CYS A 10 15.08 8.83 9.60
C CYS A 10 16.07 10.00 9.70
N GLU A 11 15.56 11.23 9.67
CA GLU A 11 16.34 12.38 10.13
C GLU A 11 16.67 12.22 11.62
N GLY A 12 17.90 12.60 12.02
CA GLY A 12 18.39 12.39 13.38
C GLY A 12 18.77 10.94 13.73
N ASP A 13 19.01 10.08 12.72
CA ASP A 13 19.51 8.70 12.85
C ASP A 13 18.64 7.71 13.65
N LYS A 14 17.38 8.09 13.92
CA LYS A 14 16.37 7.18 14.46
C LYS A 14 16.09 6.04 13.47
N ASP A 15 16.02 4.81 13.97
CA ASP A 15 15.62 3.65 13.18
C ASP A 15 14.13 3.71 12.85
N HIS A 16 13.79 3.43 11.59
CA HIS A 16 12.45 3.17 11.09
C HIS A 16 12.40 1.74 10.57
N VAL A 17 11.62 0.88 11.22
CA VAL A 17 11.52 -0.53 10.84
C VAL A 17 10.59 -0.68 9.64
N ILE A 18 11.14 -1.17 8.53
CA ILE A 18 10.39 -1.52 7.32
C ILE A 18 10.43 -3.03 7.11
N ILE A 19 9.46 -3.55 6.38
CA ILE A 19 9.47 -4.95 5.95
C ILE A 19 9.70 -5.00 4.44
N GLU A 20 10.81 -5.62 4.04
CA GLU A 20 11.03 -6.05 2.67
C GLU A 20 10.23 -7.34 2.43
N VAL A 21 9.44 -7.36 1.37
CA VAL A 21 8.66 -8.52 0.93
C VAL A 21 9.12 -8.95 -0.46
N VAL A 22 9.46 -10.24 -0.58
CA VAL A 22 9.74 -10.89 -1.86
C VAL A 22 8.49 -11.66 -2.28
N PHE A 23 7.93 -11.28 -3.42
CA PHE A 23 6.83 -11.94 -4.09
C PHE A 23 7.37 -12.94 -5.10
N ASP A 24 6.82 -14.15 -5.09
CA ASP A 24 7.15 -15.18 -6.07
C ASP A 24 6.11 -15.26 -7.21
N ALA A 25 6.34 -16.18 -8.15
CA ALA A 25 5.47 -16.37 -9.30
C ALA A 25 4.02 -16.73 -8.93
N ASN A 26 3.79 -17.42 -7.80
CA ASN A 26 2.44 -17.75 -7.36
C ASN A 26 1.73 -16.52 -6.80
N ASP A 27 2.44 -15.70 -6.01
CA ASP A 27 1.92 -14.42 -5.51
C ASP A 27 1.52 -13.50 -6.69
N ILE A 28 2.40 -13.38 -7.69
CA ILE A 28 2.17 -12.59 -8.90
C ILE A 28 1.01 -13.14 -9.72
N LYS A 29 0.91 -14.46 -9.89
CA LYS A 29 -0.18 -15.11 -10.62
C LYS A 29 -1.53 -14.89 -9.94
N ALA A 30 -1.58 -14.98 -8.60
CA ALA A 30 -2.80 -14.73 -7.84
C ALA A 30 -3.27 -13.27 -7.99
N ALA A 31 -2.36 -12.30 -7.86
CA ALA A 31 -2.67 -10.88 -8.07
C ALA A 31 -3.10 -10.61 -9.52
N SER A 32 -2.46 -11.26 -10.50
CA SER A 32 -2.82 -11.16 -11.92
C SER A 32 -4.23 -11.66 -12.20
N ALA A 33 -4.63 -12.79 -11.61
CA ALA A 33 -5.97 -13.34 -11.79
C ALA A 33 -7.06 -12.38 -11.28
N VAL A 34 -6.83 -11.71 -10.14
CA VAL A 34 -7.75 -10.68 -9.64
C VAL A 34 -7.75 -9.46 -10.56
N ALA A 35 -6.58 -9.03 -11.03
CA ALA A 35 -6.48 -7.90 -11.96
C ALA A 35 -7.23 -8.15 -13.28
N ASP A 36 -7.12 -9.36 -13.83
CA ASP A 36 -7.82 -9.78 -15.04
C ASP A 36 -9.34 -9.79 -14.86
N ALA A 37 -9.83 -10.21 -13.69
CA ALA A 37 -11.25 -10.16 -13.36
C ALA A 37 -11.74 -8.71 -13.17
N LYS A 38 -10.92 -7.83 -12.60
CA LYS A 38 -11.31 -6.49 -12.14
C LYS A 38 -11.13 -5.38 -13.18
N VAL A 39 -10.26 -5.57 -14.18
CA VAL A 39 -9.85 -4.51 -15.13
C VAL A 39 -11.02 -3.82 -15.85
N ASN A 40 -12.12 -4.53 -16.08
CA ASN A 40 -13.29 -4.02 -16.80
C ASN A 40 -14.31 -3.31 -15.91
N PHE A 41 -14.16 -3.38 -14.59
CA PHE A 41 -15.13 -2.85 -13.61
C PHE A 41 -14.62 -1.60 -12.89
N ILE A 42 -13.38 -1.19 -13.13
CA ILE A 42 -12.79 -0.03 -12.47
C ILE A 42 -12.78 1.20 -13.37
N ASN A 43 -12.77 2.37 -12.74
CA ASN A 43 -12.70 3.64 -13.46
C ASN A 43 -11.41 3.70 -14.28
N VAL A 44 -11.58 3.80 -15.60
CA VAL A 44 -10.49 3.85 -16.57
C VAL A 44 -9.66 5.12 -16.48
N HIS A 45 -10.18 6.17 -15.84
CA HIS A 45 -9.46 7.43 -15.65
C HIS A 45 -8.55 7.36 -14.42
N ASN A 46 -7.40 8.06 -14.48
CA ASN A 46 -6.61 8.37 -13.28
C ASN A 46 -7.31 9.48 -12.45
N PRO A 47 -6.81 9.83 -11.26
CA PRO A 47 -7.42 10.88 -10.45
C PRO A 47 -7.55 12.24 -11.18
N GLY A 48 -6.63 12.52 -12.12
CA GLY A 48 -6.62 13.71 -12.97
C GLY A 48 -7.57 13.68 -14.15
N GLY A 49 -8.33 12.60 -14.35
CA GLY A 49 -9.32 12.47 -15.43
C GLY A 49 -8.76 11.99 -16.76
N ILE A 50 -7.49 11.58 -16.81
CA ILE A 50 -6.86 11.03 -18.01
C ILE A 50 -7.18 9.54 -18.11
N ARG A 51 -7.76 9.14 -19.25
CA ARG A 51 -8.05 7.73 -19.54
C ARG A 51 -6.75 6.94 -19.68
N ARG A 52 -6.62 5.87 -18.91
CA ARG A 52 -5.48 4.95 -18.95
C ARG A 52 -5.76 3.78 -19.89
N PRO A 53 -4.74 3.30 -20.63
CA PRO A 53 -4.86 2.04 -21.38
C PRO A 53 -5.15 0.84 -20.45
N PRO A 54 -5.90 -0.17 -20.90
CA PRO A 54 -6.25 -1.33 -20.08
C PRO A 54 -5.05 -2.05 -19.45
N HIS A 55 -3.93 -2.18 -20.16
CA HIS A 55 -2.73 -2.82 -19.61
C HIS A 55 -2.11 -2.04 -18.45
N VAL A 56 -2.11 -0.69 -18.51
CA VAL A 56 -1.66 0.16 -17.40
C VAL A 56 -2.56 -0.04 -16.19
N ILE A 57 -3.87 -0.03 -16.41
CA ILE A 57 -4.88 -0.25 -15.37
C ILE A 57 -4.64 -1.61 -14.68
N ARG A 58 -4.51 -2.67 -15.48
CA ARG A 58 -4.22 -4.03 -15.01
C ARG A 58 -2.95 -4.07 -14.14
N ASN A 59 -1.85 -3.50 -14.60
CA ASN A 59 -0.58 -3.51 -13.87
C ASN A 59 -0.67 -2.73 -12.54
N ARG A 60 -1.44 -1.64 -12.51
CA ARG A 60 -1.71 -0.92 -11.25
C ARG A 60 -2.57 -1.74 -10.29
N ILE A 61 -3.56 -2.50 -10.77
CA ILE A 61 -4.31 -3.44 -9.93
C ILE A 61 -3.39 -4.52 -9.37
N ILE A 62 -2.49 -5.09 -10.19
CA ILE A 62 -1.52 -6.10 -9.73
C ILE A 62 -0.67 -5.55 -8.58
N ALA A 63 -0.13 -4.35 -8.72
CA ALA A 63 0.66 -3.71 -7.67
C ALA A 63 -0.16 -3.51 -6.38
N GLY A 64 -1.41 -3.07 -6.49
CA GLY A 64 -2.33 -2.95 -5.35
C GLY A 64 -2.58 -4.30 -4.68
N LYS A 65 -2.91 -5.35 -5.46
CA LYS A 65 -3.21 -6.67 -4.91
C LYS A 65 -2.03 -7.36 -4.26
N LEU A 66 -0.82 -7.17 -4.79
CA LEU A 66 0.39 -7.62 -4.14
C LEU A 66 0.60 -6.90 -2.80
N ALA A 67 0.32 -5.60 -2.74
CA ALA A 67 0.40 -4.84 -1.50
C ALA A 67 -0.64 -5.30 -0.46
N ASP A 68 -1.91 -5.45 -0.86
CA ASP A 68 -3.01 -5.93 0.00
C ASP A 68 -2.66 -7.28 0.63
N ALA A 69 -2.28 -8.24 -0.22
CA ALA A 69 -1.94 -9.58 0.20
C ALA A 69 -0.70 -9.60 1.11
N ALA A 70 0.32 -8.77 0.84
CA ALA A 70 1.50 -8.65 1.69
C ALA A 70 1.17 -8.11 3.08
N VAL A 71 0.35 -7.06 3.17
CA VAL A 71 -0.06 -6.49 4.46
C VAL A 71 -0.95 -7.47 5.23
N ALA A 72 -1.91 -8.12 4.57
CA ALA A 72 -2.77 -9.12 5.19
C ALA A 72 -1.97 -10.31 5.76
N GLU A 73 -1.06 -10.88 4.96
CA GLU A 73 -0.20 -12.00 5.37
C GLU A 73 0.73 -11.58 6.52
N LEU A 74 1.37 -10.41 6.43
CA LEU A 74 2.23 -9.88 7.50
C LEU A 74 1.48 -9.72 8.82
N LEU A 75 0.27 -9.14 8.79
CA LEU A 75 -0.55 -8.95 9.98
C LEU A 75 -1.03 -10.27 10.55
N ASN A 76 -1.50 -11.21 9.74
CA ASN A 76 -1.91 -12.54 10.21
C ASN A 76 -0.75 -13.33 10.82
N GLN A 77 0.45 -13.27 10.23
CA GLN A 77 1.65 -13.87 10.82
C GLN A 77 1.97 -13.23 12.17
N ARG A 78 1.85 -11.90 12.29
CA ARG A 78 2.10 -11.19 13.55
C ARG A 78 1.05 -11.51 14.62
N ILE A 79 -0.23 -11.59 14.24
CA ILE A 79 -1.33 -12.02 15.11
C ILE A 79 -1.07 -13.42 15.66
N ALA A 80 -0.70 -14.36 14.78
CA ALA A 80 -0.39 -15.74 15.16
C ALA A 80 0.83 -15.82 16.10
N GLN A 81 1.89 -15.07 15.81
CA GLN A 81 3.09 -14.99 16.67
C GLN A 81 2.77 -14.48 18.08
N LEU A 82 1.78 -13.58 18.20
CA LEU A 82 1.36 -12.99 19.47
C LEU A 82 0.25 -13.77 20.17
N GLY A 83 -0.28 -14.83 19.55
CA GLY A 83 -1.38 -15.63 20.09
C GLY A 83 -2.70 -14.86 20.23
N LEU A 84 -2.92 -13.83 19.41
CA LEU A 84 -4.13 -13.01 19.45
C LEU A 84 -5.29 -13.71 18.74
N SER A 85 -6.51 -13.61 19.28
CA SER A 85 -7.73 -14.12 18.65
C SER A 85 -8.29 -13.18 17.58
N PHE A 86 -7.40 -12.62 16.75
CA PHE A 86 -7.75 -11.65 15.70
C PHE A 86 -7.60 -12.32 14.33
N SER A 87 -8.12 -11.68 13.28
CA SER A 87 -7.83 -12.09 11.90
C SER A 87 -7.87 -10.89 10.97
N VAL A 88 -7.07 -10.93 9.90
CA VAL A 88 -7.13 -9.95 8.81
C VAL A 88 -7.63 -10.63 7.55
N ASN A 89 -8.72 -10.12 6.98
CA ASN A 89 -9.35 -10.64 5.77
C ASN A 89 -9.27 -9.61 4.64
N GLU A 90 -9.02 -10.06 3.42
CA GLU A 90 -9.06 -9.21 2.22
C GLU A 90 -10.46 -9.21 1.62
N TYR A 91 -11.02 -8.04 1.33
CA TYR A 91 -12.40 -7.90 0.83
C TYR A 91 -12.64 -8.66 -0.47
N ASP A 92 -11.69 -8.58 -1.41
CA ASP A 92 -11.82 -9.20 -2.73
C ASP A 92 -11.88 -10.73 -2.67
N LYS A 93 -11.47 -11.37 -1.57
CA LYS A 93 -11.60 -12.82 -1.37
C LYS A 93 -12.99 -13.25 -0.87
N THR A 94 -13.77 -12.32 -0.33
CA THR A 94 -15.08 -12.59 0.29
C THR A 94 -16.24 -11.91 -0.41
N ARG A 95 -15.95 -11.04 -1.39
CA ARG A 95 -16.99 -10.38 -2.19
C ARG A 95 -17.80 -11.39 -3.01
N THR A 96 -19.05 -11.04 -3.31
CA THR A 96 -20.01 -11.89 -4.04
C THR A 96 -20.64 -11.21 -5.26
N ASP A 97 -20.31 -9.94 -5.49
CA ASP A 97 -20.88 -9.05 -6.51
C ASP A 97 -20.05 -9.03 -7.81
N GLY A 98 -19.06 -9.90 -7.97
CA GLY A 98 -18.30 -10.00 -9.22
C GLY A 98 -17.59 -8.72 -9.67
N PHE A 99 -17.19 -7.84 -8.73
CA PHE A 99 -16.56 -6.53 -9.00
C PHE A 99 -17.52 -5.41 -9.46
N GLU A 100 -18.83 -5.64 -9.45
CA GLU A 100 -19.82 -4.65 -9.91
C GLU A 100 -19.87 -3.38 -9.03
N HIS A 101 -19.53 -3.48 -7.75
CA HIS A 101 -19.51 -2.33 -6.84
C HIS A 101 -18.08 -1.95 -6.40
N PRO A 102 -17.83 -0.65 -6.15
CA PRO A 102 -16.57 -0.20 -5.58
C PRO A 102 -16.31 -0.85 -4.22
N ASP A 103 -15.04 -1.18 -3.96
CA ASP A 103 -14.66 -1.81 -2.70
C ASP A 103 -14.88 -0.83 -1.53
N PRO A 104 -15.49 -1.30 -0.43
CA PRO A 104 -15.66 -0.49 0.76
C PRO A 104 -14.37 -0.35 1.56
N TYR A 105 -13.40 -1.26 1.38
CA TYR A 105 -12.08 -1.30 2.01
C TYR A 105 -11.23 -2.38 1.34
N ASP A 106 -9.91 -2.32 1.50
CA ASP A 106 -9.01 -3.38 1.01
C ASP A 106 -9.00 -4.57 1.98
N LEU A 107 -8.75 -4.29 3.26
CA LEU A 107 -8.68 -5.30 4.32
C LEU A 107 -9.54 -4.96 5.53
N GLU A 108 -9.87 -5.98 6.30
CA GLU A 108 -10.65 -5.89 7.52
C GLU A 108 -9.94 -6.62 8.66
N LEU A 109 -9.65 -5.91 9.75
CA LEU A 109 -9.16 -6.47 11.00
C LEU A 109 -10.35 -6.80 11.91
N ASN A 110 -10.53 -8.09 12.14
CA ASN A 110 -11.54 -8.65 13.03
C ASN A 110 -10.93 -8.90 14.41
N LYS A 111 -11.52 -8.28 15.43
CA LYS A 111 -11.17 -8.46 16.85
C LYS A 111 -12.42 -8.92 17.62
N PRO A 112 -12.27 -9.51 18.81
CA PRO A 112 -13.40 -9.76 19.69
C PRO A 112 -14.19 -8.48 19.95
N GLY A 113 -15.45 -8.45 19.49
CA GLY A 113 -16.37 -7.32 19.70
C GLY A 113 -16.09 -6.06 18.88
N SER A 114 -15.14 -6.06 17.95
CA SER A 114 -14.92 -4.90 17.06
C SER A 114 -14.30 -5.28 15.72
N THR A 115 -14.67 -4.52 14.69
CA THR A 115 -14.14 -4.65 13.34
C THR A 115 -13.56 -3.31 12.92
N GLN A 116 -12.39 -3.33 12.30
CA GLN A 116 -11.71 -2.14 11.82
C GLN A 116 -11.31 -2.30 10.36
N THR A 117 -11.46 -1.23 9.59
CA THR A 117 -11.15 -1.19 8.16
C THR A 117 -9.72 -0.71 7.92
N ILE A 118 -9.08 -1.29 6.91
CA ILE A 118 -7.71 -0.98 6.54
C ILE A 118 -7.67 -0.66 5.04
N GLU A 119 -7.06 0.48 4.71
CA GLU A 119 -6.66 0.81 3.35
C GLU A 119 -5.17 0.47 3.15
N VAL A 120 -4.82 -0.11 2.01
CA VAL A 120 -3.43 -0.35 1.63
C VAL A 120 -3.11 0.46 0.37
N ARG A 121 -2.18 1.40 0.50
CA ARG A 121 -1.70 2.21 -0.61
C ARG A 121 -0.44 1.60 -1.19
N SER A 122 -0.44 1.32 -2.49
CA SER A 122 0.77 0.97 -3.23
C SER A 122 1.27 2.17 -4.05
N SER A 123 2.56 2.47 -3.98
CA SER A 123 3.18 3.52 -4.80
C SER A 123 4.48 3.04 -5.45
N PHE A 124 4.84 3.67 -6.56
CA PHE A 124 6.11 3.42 -7.24
C PHE A 124 7.12 4.51 -6.89
N CYS A 125 8.35 4.09 -6.58
CA CYS A 125 9.47 4.99 -6.38
C CYS A 125 10.56 4.68 -7.42
N TYR A 126 10.77 5.60 -8.36
CA TYR A 126 11.74 5.44 -9.45
C TYR A 126 12.68 6.64 -9.63
N ARG A 127 12.54 7.68 -8.79
CA ARG A 127 13.35 8.92 -8.85
C ARG A 127 14.33 9.09 -7.69
N LEU A 128 14.17 8.35 -6.59
CA LEU A 128 15.04 8.47 -5.42
C LEU A 128 16.11 7.39 -5.45
N ALA A 129 17.34 7.68 -5.05
CA ALA A 129 18.34 6.64 -4.78
C ALA A 129 19.22 7.05 -3.59
N PRO A 130 19.57 6.13 -2.68
CA PRO A 130 19.16 4.71 -2.63
C PRO A 130 17.72 4.51 -2.09
N PRO A 131 17.18 3.27 -2.08
CA PRO A 131 15.83 2.96 -1.57
C PRO A 131 15.58 3.43 -0.13
N ASP A 132 16.60 3.45 0.71
CA ASP A 132 16.52 3.90 2.10
C ASP A 132 16.06 5.37 2.25
N LYS A 133 16.20 6.19 1.20
CA LYS A 133 15.67 7.56 1.19
C LYS A 133 14.15 7.63 1.06
N ILE A 134 13.47 6.54 0.73
CA ILE A 134 12.00 6.47 0.62
C ILE A 134 11.36 7.02 1.89
N VAL A 135 11.78 6.55 3.07
CA VAL A 135 11.15 6.93 4.35
C VAL A 135 11.36 8.40 4.73
N LYS A 136 12.39 9.05 4.16
CA LYS A 136 12.72 10.47 4.41
C LYS A 136 12.05 11.44 3.45
N LYS A 137 11.51 10.96 2.32
CA LYS A 137 11.09 11.83 1.20
C LYS A 137 9.67 11.60 0.72
N LEU A 138 9.16 10.38 0.81
CA LEU A 138 7.80 10.07 0.39
C LEU A 138 6.80 10.29 1.53
N SER A 139 5.51 10.17 1.20
CA SER A 139 4.39 10.34 2.12
C SER A 139 3.72 9.01 2.43
N ILE A 140 3.07 8.94 3.59
CA ILE A 140 1.97 8.00 3.84
C ILE A 140 0.69 8.68 3.36
N TYR A 141 -0.05 8.05 2.46
CA TYR A 141 -1.29 8.60 1.92
C TYR A 141 -2.52 7.99 2.61
N GLY A 142 -3.41 8.87 3.07
CA GLY A 142 -4.71 8.54 3.62
C GLY A 142 -5.82 8.52 2.56
N TRP A 143 -7.02 8.93 2.95
CA TRP A 143 -8.17 9.10 2.05
C TRP A 143 -7.96 10.31 1.12
N TYR A 144 -8.63 10.27 -0.03
CA TYR A 144 -8.59 11.36 -1.00
C TYR A 144 -9.96 11.77 -1.55
N THR A 145 -9.97 13.00 -2.08
CA THR A 145 -11.05 13.53 -2.91
C THR A 145 -10.46 13.86 -4.27
N SER A 146 -11.14 13.45 -5.35
CA SER A 146 -10.77 13.80 -6.71
C SER A 146 -11.93 14.46 -7.43
N ALA A 147 -11.68 15.16 -8.53
CA ALA A 147 -12.75 15.76 -9.34
C ALA A 147 -13.72 14.71 -9.93
N ASN A 148 -13.28 13.46 -10.06
CA ASN A 148 -13.96 12.42 -10.82
C ASN A 148 -14.55 11.29 -9.95
N LYS A 149 -14.41 11.36 -8.61
CA LYS A 149 -14.94 10.36 -7.68
C LYS A 149 -15.48 11.04 -6.42
N PRO A 150 -16.55 10.49 -5.80
CA PRO A 150 -16.97 10.89 -4.46
C PRO A 150 -15.79 10.86 -3.48
N ALA A 151 -15.81 11.74 -2.49
CA ALA A 151 -14.81 11.74 -1.44
C ALA A 151 -14.76 10.36 -0.77
N GLU A 152 -13.55 9.80 -0.69
CA GLU A 152 -13.36 8.50 -0.09
C GLU A 152 -13.62 8.59 1.43
N PRO A 153 -14.45 7.69 2.00
CA PRO A 153 -14.68 7.70 3.44
C PRO A 153 -13.39 7.30 4.16
N PRO A 154 -13.02 7.95 5.28
CA PRO A 154 -11.84 7.55 6.04
C PRO A 154 -11.94 6.12 6.60
N ARG A 155 -10.90 5.29 6.40
CA ARG A 155 -10.64 4.03 7.09
C ARG A 155 -9.96 4.24 8.44
N ASP A 156 -9.96 3.20 9.28
CA ASP A 156 -9.32 3.21 10.60
C ASP A 156 -7.79 3.21 10.49
N TRP A 157 -7.25 2.49 9.51
CA TRP A 157 -5.82 2.30 9.31
C TRP A 157 -5.41 2.44 7.85
N TYR A 158 -4.21 2.99 7.62
CA TYR A 158 -3.61 3.14 6.30
C TYR A 158 -2.21 2.56 6.31
N TRP A 159 -1.96 1.57 5.45
CA TRP A 159 -0.63 1.03 5.20
C TRP A 159 -0.07 1.56 3.89
N GLN A 160 1.24 1.76 3.83
CA GLN A 160 1.93 2.14 2.61
C GLN A 160 2.93 1.06 2.21
N VAL A 161 2.78 0.58 0.98
CA VAL A 161 3.71 -0.31 0.29
C VAL A 161 4.35 0.45 -0.87
N ILE A 162 5.66 0.33 -1.02
CA ILE A 162 6.43 1.00 -2.06
C ILE A 162 7.16 -0.03 -2.91
N PHE A 163 7.00 0.06 -4.22
CA PHE A 163 7.79 -0.67 -5.19
C PHE A 163 8.90 0.23 -5.71
N TYR A 164 10.17 -0.15 -5.50
CA TYR A 164 11.33 0.59 -6.01
C TYR A 164 11.59 0.27 -7.49
N LEU A 165 10.59 0.55 -8.32
CA LEU A 165 10.50 0.15 -9.71
C LEU A 165 9.81 1.25 -10.50
N ARG A 166 10.16 1.35 -11.78
CA ARG A 166 9.48 2.25 -12.73
C ARG A 166 8.40 1.47 -13.47
N PRO A 167 7.15 1.94 -13.53
CA PRO A 167 6.19 1.38 -14.46
C PRO A 167 6.57 1.65 -15.93
N CYS A 168 6.34 0.70 -16.82
CA CYS A 168 6.75 0.81 -18.22
C CYS A 168 6.13 2.02 -18.96
N ASP A 169 4.93 2.43 -18.55
CA ASP A 169 4.18 3.56 -19.10
C ASP A 169 4.72 4.94 -18.68
N ILE A 170 5.60 5.00 -17.68
CA ILE A 170 6.25 6.23 -17.24
C ILE A 170 7.58 6.37 -17.96
N PRO A 171 7.83 7.42 -18.77
CA PRO A 171 9.13 7.60 -19.45
C PRO A 171 10.31 7.58 -18.47
N GLN A 172 11.45 7.05 -18.91
CA GLN A 172 12.67 7.19 -18.13
C GLN A 172 13.17 8.64 -18.23
N GLU A 173 13.02 9.39 -17.14
CA GLU A 173 13.57 10.73 -16.99
C GLU A 173 15.02 10.67 -16.48
N SER A 174 15.67 11.83 -16.35
CA SER A 174 16.95 11.95 -15.66
C SER A 174 16.82 11.47 -14.21
N GLY A 175 17.43 10.33 -13.90
CA GLY A 175 17.30 9.68 -12.60
C GLY A 175 18.10 8.38 -12.51
N PRO A 176 18.06 7.68 -11.36
CA PRO A 176 18.71 6.40 -11.20
C PRO A 176 18.12 5.36 -12.17
N ALA A 177 18.98 4.50 -12.71
CA ALA A 177 18.54 3.35 -13.51
C ALA A 177 17.89 2.31 -12.60
N VAL A 178 16.58 2.40 -12.43
CA VAL A 178 15.77 1.41 -11.69
C VAL A 178 15.13 0.41 -12.66
N ARG A 179 14.86 -0.80 -12.17
CA ARG A 179 14.21 -1.86 -12.95
C ARG A 179 12.76 -1.48 -13.28
N ILE A 180 12.23 -2.08 -14.35
CA ILE A 180 10.84 -1.88 -14.79
C ILE A 180 9.93 -2.87 -14.07
N PHE A 181 8.79 -2.39 -13.58
CA PHE A 181 7.85 -3.22 -12.81
C PHE A 181 7.37 -4.45 -13.59
N GLU A 182 6.94 -4.23 -14.82
CA GLU A 182 6.42 -5.27 -15.71
C GLU A 182 7.47 -6.34 -16.04
N ASP A 183 8.72 -5.95 -16.30
CA ASP A 183 9.81 -6.89 -16.54
C ASP A 183 10.05 -7.81 -15.31
N GLU A 184 9.87 -7.29 -14.10
CA GLU A 184 10.01 -8.09 -12.87
C GLU A 184 8.80 -9.02 -12.66
N LEU A 185 7.59 -8.61 -13.08
CA LEU A 185 6.44 -9.52 -13.11
C LEU A 185 6.69 -10.72 -14.03
N GLU A 186 7.26 -10.49 -15.22
CA GLU A 186 7.58 -11.55 -16.19
C GLU A 186 8.67 -12.51 -15.70
N LYS A 187 9.64 -12.00 -14.93
CA LYS A 187 10.67 -12.83 -14.28
C LYS A 187 10.13 -13.70 -13.16
N GLY A 188 8.93 -13.39 -12.64
CA GLY A 188 8.30 -14.14 -11.55
C GLY A 188 8.89 -13.87 -10.17
N GLU A 189 9.64 -12.78 -10.00
CA GLU A 189 10.16 -12.34 -8.71
C GLU A 189 10.11 -10.82 -8.62
N LEU A 190 9.51 -10.31 -7.53
CA LEU A 190 9.32 -8.87 -7.32
C LEU A 190 9.58 -8.52 -5.86
N ILE A 191 10.17 -7.34 -5.61
CA ILE A 191 10.39 -6.83 -4.26
C ILE A 191 9.48 -5.62 -3.99
N GLY A 192 8.77 -5.66 -2.87
CA GLY A 192 8.07 -4.51 -2.30
C GLY A 192 8.59 -4.15 -0.91
N TYR A 193 8.32 -2.93 -0.47
CA TYR A 193 8.70 -2.43 0.85
C TYR A 193 7.45 -1.94 1.58
N ILE A 194 7.06 -2.63 2.65
CA ILE A 194 6.03 -2.16 3.58
C ILE A 194 6.73 -1.18 4.51
N VAL A 195 6.46 0.11 4.32
CA VAL A 195 7.20 1.21 4.97
C VAL A 195 6.53 1.72 6.25
N GLY A 196 5.48 1.05 6.69
CA GLY A 196 4.64 1.47 7.80
C GLY A 196 3.35 2.14 7.32
N GLY A 197 2.83 3.07 8.12
CA GLY A 197 1.51 3.63 7.89
C GLY A 197 1.07 4.63 8.96
N ALA A 198 -0.25 4.83 9.06
CA ALA A 198 -0.85 5.69 10.07
C ALA A 198 -2.24 5.20 10.48
N SER A 199 -2.65 5.54 11.71
CA SER A 199 -4.06 5.52 12.08
C SER A 199 -4.80 6.70 11.45
N ARG A 200 -6.12 6.58 11.38
CA ARG A 200 -7.00 7.70 11.06
C ARG A 200 -6.74 8.90 11.96
N GLU A 201 -6.69 8.69 13.27
CA GLU A 201 -6.48 9.74 14.27
C GLU A 201 -5.15 10.48 14.06
N LEU A 202 -4.09 9.76 13.70
CA LEU A 202 -2.79 10.37 13.42
C LEU A 202 -2.85 11.23 12.15
N LEU A 203 -3.52 10.74 11.09
CA LEU A 203 -3.77 11.53 9.88
C LEU A 203 -4.65 12.76 10.16
N GLU A 204 -5.66 12.65 11.00
CA GLU A 204 -6.50 13.79 11.41
C GLU A 204 -5.67 14.82 12.20
N THR A 205 -4.76 14.36 13.06
CA THR A 205 -3.97 15.22 13.96
C THR A 205 -2.82 15.94 13.27
N ILE A 206 -1.94 15.20 12.58
CA ILE A 206 -0.69 15.75 12.01
C ILE A 206 -0.66 15.73 10.48
N GLY A 207 -1.67 15.14 9.85
CA GLY A 207 -1.73 15.07 8.40
C GLY A 207 -1.82 16.45 7.76
N VAL A 208 -1.31 16.55 6.55
CA VAL A 208 -1.39 17.74 5.70
C VAL A 208 -2.15 17.40 4.43
N SER A 209 -2.75 18.41 3.81
CA SER A 209 -3.37 18.25 2.49
C SER A 209 -2.28 18.27 1.42
N ARG A 210 -2.28 17.28 0.53
CA ARG A 210 -1.38 17.20 -0.61
C ARG A 210 -2.15 17.05 -1.92
N THR A 211 -1.68 17.74 -2.96
CA THR A 211 -2.28 17.78 -4.31
C THR A 211 -1.33 17.29 -5.40
N ASP A 212 -0.21 16.70 -5.02
CA ASP A 212 0.86 16.29 -5.93
C ASP A 212 0.57 14.99 -6.70
N GLN A 213 -0.64 14.44 -6.55
CA GLN A 213 -1.10 13.22 -7.18
C GLN A 213 -2.29 13.52 -8.10
N ASP A 214 -2.00 13.92 -9.35
CA ASP A 214 -2.99 14.07 -10.42
C ASP A 214 -4.23 14.90 -10.06
N ASN A 215 -4.05 16.08 -9.44
CA ASN A 215 -5.14 16.98 -9.01
C ASN A 215 -6.13 16.37 -7.98
N ALA A 216 -5.78 15.25 -7.34
CA ALA A 216 -6.51 14.74 -6.20
C ALA A 216 -5.94 15.29 -4.88
N TRP A 217 -6.83 15.54 -3.94
CA TRP A 217 -6.53 16.03 -2.60
C TRP A 217 -6.42 14.85 -1.65
N TYR A 218 -5.22 14.55 -1.19
CA TYR A 218 -4.96 13.52 -0.20
C TYR A 218 -4.76 14.13 1.18
N ARG A 219 -5.27 13.48 2.22
CA ARG A 219 -4.73 13.64 3.57
C ARG A 219 -3.49 12.78 3.67
N ALA A 220 -2.33 13.35 4.01
CA ALA A 220 -1.07 12.62 4.01
C ALA A 220 -0.13 13.05 5.13
N ILE A 221 0.79 12.17 5.53
CA ILE A 221 1.88 12.49 6.46
C ILE A 221 3.19 12.48 5.68
N THR A 222 3.96 13.56 5.81
CA THR A 222 5.28 13.71 5.17
C THR A 222 6.33 14.16 6.18
N PRO A 223 7.51 13.52 6.20
CA PRO A 223 7.87 12.30 5.47
C PRO A 223 7.23 11.04 6.10
N ILE A 224 7.36 9.86 5.48
CA ILE A 224 6.90 8.56 6.05
C ILE A 224 7.41 8.38 7.49
N CYS A 225 8.64 8.81 7.77
CA CYS A 225 9.24 8.80 9.12
C CYS A 225 8.45 9.54 10.21
N ALA A 226 7.53 10.45 9.84
CA ALA A 226 6.64 11.12 10.78
C ALA A 226 5.38 10.30 11.11
N GLY A 227 5.12 9.22 10.38
CA GLY A 227 4.08 8.23 10.69
C GLY A 227 4.59 7.12 11.60
N LEU A 228 3.88 6.00 11.58
CA LEU A 228 4.25 4.80 12.33
C LEU A 228 5.03 3.84 11.41
N ASP A 229 6.13 3.30 11.91
CA ASP A 229 6.83 2.20 11.26
C ASP A 229 6.06 0.88 11.43
N TYR A 230 6.59 -0.24 10.93
CA TYR A 230 5.92 -1.54 11.05
C TYR A 230 5.57 -1.91 12.51
N LEU A 231 6.49 -1.67 13.44
CA LEU A 231 6.29 -2.04 14.84
C LEU A 231 5.25 -1.13 15.50
N GLY A 232 5.35 0.19 15.27
CA GLY A 232 4.39 1.17 15.76
C GLY A 232 2.98 0.90 15.24
N MET A 233 2.84 0.55 13.96
CA MET A 233 1.56 0.15 13.37
C MET A 233 0.99 -1.09 14.06
N SER A 234 1.79 -2.16 14.19
CA SER A 234 1.33 -3.40 14.84
C SER A 234 0.92 -3.18 16.30
N GLN A 235 1.68 -2.39 17.06
CA GLN A 235 1.37 -2.06 18.45
C GLN A 235 0.06 -1.29 18.57
N ALA A 236 -0.09 -0.22 17.78
CA ALA A 236 -1.30 0.61 17.77
C ALA A 236 -2.53 -0.19 17.34
N MET A 237 -2.42 -1.00 16.29
CA MET A 237 -3.52 -1.81 15.78
C MET A 237 -3.97 -2.89 16.76
N PHE A 238 -3.04 -3.52 17.47
CA PHE A 238 -3.35 -4.66 18.34
C PHE A 238 -3.51 -4.28 19.82
N GLY A 239 -3.31 -3.01 20.18
CA GLY A 239 -3.44 -2.53 21.56
C GLY A 239 -2.38 -3.10 22.49
N ILE A 240 -1.16 -3.33 21.98
CA ILE A 240 -0.07 -3.95 22.74
C ILE A 240 0.80 -2.84 23.32
N ALA A 241 1.03 -2.90 24.63
CA ALA A 241 1.91 -1.95 25.31
C ALA A 241 3.35 -2.03 24.77
N THR A 242 4.01 -0.88 24.64
CA THR A 242 5.44 -0.80 24.35
C THR A 242 6.21 -1.42 25.52
N PRO A 243 7.20 -2.31 25.28
CA PRO A 243 8.14 -2.74 26.32
C PRO A 243 8.89 -1.56 26.95
#